data_AF-A0A3C1KT84-F1
#
_entry.id   AF-A0A3C1KT84-F1
#
_cell.length_a   1.000
_cell.length_b   1.000
_cell.length_c   1.000
_cell.angle_alpha   90.00
_cell.angle_beta   90.00
_cell.angle_gamma   90.00
#
_symmetry.space_group_name_H-M   'P 1'
#
loop_
_entity.id
_entity.type
_entity.pdbx_description
1 polymer ?
#
loop_
_entity_poly.entity_id
_entity_poly.type
_entity_poly.pdbx_seq_one_letter_code
_entity_poly.pdbx_strand_id
1 'polypeptide(L)'
;MFYGKVVAGLLGLLLGGPIGLLVGLFLGHQFDRGLRRTMEAHSPENIARIKERFFETIFLLLGHLAKADGRISRGEVDHTEMIIRQMGLTSAQRQRAIELFKRGAEPTFDVAACVAEFQAVCGRQMALRQTLL
;
A
#
# COMPACT_ATOMS: atom_id res chain seq x y z
N MET A 1 0.16 13.19 -18.11
CA MET A 1 0.97 14.04 -19.02
C MET A 1 0.36 13.93 -20.41
N PHE A 2 0.37 14.98 -21.23
CA PHE A 2 -0.26 14.98 -22.56
C PHE A 2 0.71 14.55 -23.69
N TYR A 3 1.99 14.34 -23.37
CA TYR A 3 3.04 14.14 -24.36
C TYR A 3 2.96 12.77 -25.06
N GLY A 4 2.54 11.70 -24.37
CA GLY A 4 2.49 10.36 -24.98
C GLY A 4 1.48 10.27 -26.11
N LYS A 5 0.28 10.83 -25.95
CA LYS A 5 -0.71 10.90 -27.04
C LYS A 5 -0.32 11.81 -28.21
N VAL A 6 0.42 12.90 -27.96
CA VAL A 6 0.86 13.82 -29.03
C VAL A 6 1.97 13.17 -29.85
N VAL A 7 2.98 12.57 -29.21
CA VAL A 7 4.07 11.88 -29.91
C VAL A 7 3.55 10.65 -30.66
N ALA A 8 2.73 9.83 -30.02
CA ALA A 8 2.15 8.64 -30.66
C ALA A 8 1.19 9.01 -31.81
N GLY A 9 0.39 10.07 -31.66
CA GLY A 9 -0.50 10.57 -32.71
C GLY A 9 0.26 11.11 -33.93
N LEU A 10 1.35 11.86 -33.72
CA LEU A 10 2.18 12.38 -34.81
C LEU A 10 2.96 11.28 -35.53
N LEU A 11 3.52 10.31 -34.80
CA LEU A 11 4.16 9.13 -35.39
C LEU A 11 3.16 8.29 -36.19
N GLY A 12 1.95 8.09 -35.64
CA GLY A 12 0.86 7.42 -36.32
C GLY A 12 0.46 8.12 -37.62
N LEU A 13 0.36 9.46 -37.61
CA LEU A 13 0.08 10.25 -38.80
C LEU A 13 1.14 10.07 -39.89
N LEU A 14 2.42 10.07 -39.53
CA LEU A 14 3.53 9.93 -40.46
C LEU A 14 3.60 8.53 -41.10
N LEU A 15 3.28 7.49 -40.35
CA LEU A 15 3.37 6.09 -40.81
C LEU A 15 2.12 5.61 -41.57
N GLY A 16 0.94 6.06 -41.17
CA GLY A 16 -0.34 5.51 -41.64
C GLY A 16 -1.39 6.57 -41.99
N GLY A 17 -0.99 7.84 -42.12
CA GLY A 17 -1.90 8.93 -42.45
C GLY A 17 -3.01 9.13 -41.40
N PRO A 18 -4.21 9.57 -41.80
CA PRO A 18 -5.30 9.87 -40.87
C PRO A 18 -5.71 8.68 -39.99
N ILE A 19 -5.66 7.45 -40.52
CA ILE A 19 -5.99 6.22 -39.77
C ILE A 19 -4.91 5.96 -38.71
N GLY A 20 -3.63 6.11 -39.08
CA GLY A 20 -2.53 5.96 -38.14
C GLY A 20 -2.57 7.01 -37.02
N LEU A 21 -3.00 8.24 -37.29
CA LEU A 21 -3.21 9.27 -36.26
C LEU A 21 -4.24 8.83 -35.21
N LEU A 22 -5.38 8.28 -35.64
CA LEU A 22 -6.42 7.81 -34.72
C LEU A 22 -5.93 6.67 -33.83
N VAL A 23 -5.24 5.69 -34.42
CA VAL A 23 -4.65 4.56 -33.69
C VAL A 23 -3.57 5.04 -32.72
N GLY A 24 -2.67 5.92 -33.16
CA GLY A 24 -1.61 6.49 -32.34
C GLY A 24 -2.14 7.30 -31.16
N LEU A 25 -3.18 8.09 -31.37
CA LEU A 25 -3.80 8.90 -30.31
C LEU A 25 -4.54 8.02 -29.29
N PHE A 26 -5.18 6.93 -29.73
CA PHE A 26 -5.80 5.94 -28.85
C PHE A 26 -4.77 5.20 -28.00
N LEU A 27 -3.71 4.66 -28.61
CA LEU A 27 -2.65 3.95 -27.89
C LEU A 27 -1.88 4.87 -26.94
N GLY A 28 -1.56 6.09 -27.37
CA GLY A 28 -0.89 7.08 -26.53
C GLY A 28 -1.74 7.51 -25.33
N HIS A 29 -3.07 7.61 -25.48
CA HIS A 29 -3.97 7.88 -24.36
C HIS A 29 -3.96 6.75 -23.32
N GLN A 30 -4.00 5.50 -23.78
CA GLN A 30 -3.94 4.33 -22.89
C GLN A 30 -2.60 4.24 -22.16
N PHE A 31 -1.50 4.53 -22.86
CA PHE A 31 -0.16 4.59 -22.29
C PHE A 31 -0.02 5.69 -21.24
N ASP A 32 -0.44 6.93 -21.56
CA ASP A 32 -0.40 8.07 -20.63
C ASP A 32 -1.19 7.78 -19.34
N ARG A 33 -2.32 7.07 -19.45
CA ARG A 33 -3.16 6.66 -18.31
C ARG A 33 -2.48 5.59 -17.46
N GLY A 34 -1.83 4.61 -18.09
CA GLY A 34 -1.05 3.58 -17.41
C GLY A 34 0.12 4.18 -16.65
N LEU A 35 0.93 4.99 -17.32
CA LEU A 35 2.10 5.64 -16.73
C LEU A 35 1.72 6.53 -15.55
N ARG A 36 0.65 7.32 -15.66
CA ARG A 36 0.21 8.19 -14.56
C ARG A 36 -0.19 7.39 -13.32
N ARG A 37 -0.88 6.26 -13.48
CA ARG A 37 -1.23 5.37 -12.36
C ARG A 37 0.00 4.78 -11.69
N THR A 38 0.99 4.36 -12.46
CA THR A 38 2.25 3.82 -11.93
C THR A 38 3.04 4.91 -11.18
N MET A 39 3.11 6.11 -11.73
CA MET A 39 3.77 7.25 -11.06
C MET A 39 3.04 7.67 -9.78
N GLU A 40 1.70 7.73 -9.79
CA GLU A 40 0.89 8.00 -8.60
C GLU A 40 1.10 6.91 -7.53
N ALA A 41 1.18 5.64 -7.91
CA ALA A 41 1.43 4.52 -7.00
C ALA A 41 2.82 4.57 -6.36
N HIS A 42 3.85 5.01 -7.10
CA HIS A 42 5.21 5.19 -6.61
C HIS A 42 5.51 6.58 -6.06
N SER A 43 4.48 7.43 -5.90
CA SER A 43 4.69 8.75 -5.30
C SER A 43 5.20 8.62 -3.86
N PRO A 44 6.11 9.53 -3.42
CA PRO A 44 6.62 9.51 -2.04
C PRO A 44 5.51 9.57 -0.99
N GLU A 45 4.42 10.31 -1.28
CA GLU A 45 3.24 10.42 -0.42
C GLU A 45 2.51 9.08 -0.27
N ASN A 46 2.28 8.36 -1.38
CA ASN A 46 1.63 7.06 -1.33
C ASN A 46 2.50 6.01 -0.60
N ILE A 47 3.82 6.04 -0.83
CA ILE A 47 4.77 5.20 -0.12
C ILE A 47 4.75 5.49 1.38
N ALA A 48 4.77 6.78 1.78
CA ALA A 48 4.70 7.19 3.18
C ALA A 48 3.39 6.73 3.84
N ARG A 49 2.26 6.89 3.15
CA ARG A 49 0.94 6.44 3.63
C ARG A 49 0.90 4.92 3.84
N ILE A 50 1.45 4.14 2.91
CA ILE A 50 1.50 2.67 3.03
C ILE A 50 2.39 2.27 4.21
N LYS A 51 3.56 2.90 4.37
CA LYS A 51 4.47 2.64 5.50
C LYS A 51 3.81 2.94 6.85
N GLU A 52 3.10 4.07 6.95
CA GLU A 52 2.39 4.46 8.18
C GLU A 52 1.28 3.45 8.51
N ARG A 53 0.48 3.04 7.53
CA ARG A 53 -0.58 2.04 7.74
C ARG A 53 -0.06 0.66 8.08
N PHE A 54 1.04 0.25 7.46
CA PHE A 54 1.75 -0.98 7.81
C PHE A 54 2.25 -0.96 9.26
N PHE A 55 2.88 0.16 9.66
CA PHE A 55 3.33 0.38 11.03
C PHE A 55 2.16 0.25 12.01
N GLU A 56 1.06 0.97 11.79
CA GLU A 56 -0.12 0.92 12.66
C GLU A 56 -0.70 -0.48 12.79
N THR A 57 -0.89 -1.15 11.64
CA THR A 57 -1.51 -2.47 11.57
C THR A 57 -0.67 -3.51 12.31
N ILE A 58 0.65 -3.53 12.11
CA ILE A 58 1.52 -4.53 12.76
C ILE A 58 1.44 -4.42 14.28
N PHE A 59 1.54 -3.22 14.84
CA PHE A 59 1.53 -3.09 16.30
C PHE A 59 0.16 -3.41 16.89
N LEU A 60 -0.93 -3.06 16.22
CA LEU A 60 -2.28 -3.51 16.62
C LEU A 60 -2.40 -5.04 16.60
N LEU A 61 -1.94 -5.70 15.53
CA LEU A 61 -2.01 -7.15 15.42
C LEU A 61 -1.09 -7.86 16.43
N LEU A 62 0.10 -7.33 16.70
CA LEU A 62 0.99 -7.86 17.74
C LEU A 62 0.35 -7.78 19.12
N GLY A 63 -0.33 -6.67 19.43
CA GLY A 63 -1.08 -6.51 20.68
C GLY A 63 -2.20 -7.52 20.81
N HIS A 64 -2.99 -7.70 19.75
CA HIS A 64 -4.07 -8.68 19.72
C HIS A 64 -3.54 -10.10 19.90
N LEU A 65 -2.49 -10.45 19.15
CA LEU A 65 -1.84 -11.76 19.23
C LEU A 65 -1.28 -12.03 20.62
N ALA A 66 -0.58 -11.06 21.21
CA ALA A 66 0.00 -11.18 22.54
C ALA A 66 -1.03 -11.30 23.67
N LYS A 67 -2.29 -10.93 23.40
CA LYS A 67 -3.39 -11.03 24.36
C LYS A 67 -4.28 -12.24 24.11
N ALA A 68 -4.07 -12.99 23.02
CA ALA A 68 -4.91 -14.14 22.65
C ALA A 68 -5.02 -15.18 23.78
N ASP A 69 -3.93 -15.39 24.52
CA ASP A 69 -3.87 -16.34 25.66
C ASP A 69 -4.29 -15.70 27.01
N GLY A 70 -4.89 -14.51 26.98
CA GLY A 70 -5.42 -13.80 28.15
C GLY A 70 -4.40 -12.99 28.96
N ARG A 71 -3.09 -13.21 28.76
CA ARG A 71 -2.01 -12.44 29.41
C ARG A 71 -0.88 -12.17 28.44
N ILE A 72 -0.26 -11.00 28.60
CA ILE A 72 0.94 -10.61 27.85
C ILE A 72 2.17 -11.06 28.64
N SER A 73 2.95 -11.94 28.06
CA SER A 73 4.17 -12.51 28.58
C SER A 73 5.39 -11.64 28.30
N ARG A 74 6.49 -11.88 29.03
CA ARG A 74 7.77 -11.22 28.77
C ARG A 74 8.30 -11.54 27.36
N GLY A 75 8.10 -12.77 26.88
CA GLY A 75 8.52 -13.17 25.54
C GLY A 75 7.86 -12.36 24.44
N GLU A 76 6.58 -12.01 24.58
CA GLU A 76 5.88 -11.16 23.60
C GLU A 76 6.34 -9.71 23.66
N VAL A 77 6.66 -9.20 24.85
CA VAL A 77 7.28 -7.88 25.02
C VAL A 77 8.66 -7.85 24.36
N ASP A 78 9.50 -8.85 24.62
CA ASP A 78 10.84 -8.95 24.05
C ASP A 78 10.79 -9.07 22.51
N HIS A 79 9.83 -9.82 21.98
CA HIS A 79 9.57 -9.91 20.54
C HIS A 79 9.15 -8.56 19.97
N THR A 80 8.22 -7.86 20.62
CA THR A 80 7.77 -6.53 20.19
C THR A 80 8.94 -5.52 20.19
N GLU A 81 9.78 -5.53 21.22
CA GLU A 81 10.98 -4.69 21.29
C GLU A 81 12.00 -5.04 20.20
N MET A 82 12.12 -6.31 19.82
CA MET A 82 12.95 -6.72 18.68
C MET A 82 12.44 -6.09 17.37
N ILE A 83 11.12 -6.11 17.13
CA ILE A 83 10.51 -5.51 15.93
C ILE A 83 10.74 -4.00 15.92
N ILE A 84 10.56 -3.32 17.06
CA ILE A 84 10.83 -1.88 17.22
C ILE A 84 12.28 -1.55 16.84
N ARG A 85 13.24 -2.34 17.31
CA ARG A 85 14.66 -2.18 16.97
C ARG A 85 14.94 -2.42 15.48
N GLN A 86 14.39 -3.49 14.91
CA GLN A 86 14.57 -3.83 13.49
C GLN A 86 14.00 -2.76 12.55
N MET A 87 12.89 -2.14 12.94
CA MET A 87 12.28 -1.03 12.19
C MET A 87 13.04 0.30 12.33
N GLY A 88 14.04 0.38 13.20
CA GLY A 88 14.83 1.61 13.42
C GLY A 88 13.99 2.78 13.93
N LEU A 89 12.99 2.49 14.77
CA LEU A 89 12.05 3.51 15.25
C LEU A 89 12.71 4.53 16.17
N THR A 90 12.34 5.80 15.98
CA THR A 90 12.67 6.88 16.92
C THR A 90 11.96 6.70 18.26
N SER A 91 12.39 7.41 19.31
CA SER A 91 11.73 7.36 20.62
C SER A 91 10.23 7.71 20.56
N ALA A 92 9.85 8.67 19.71
CA ALA A 92 8.45 9.04 19.51
C ALA A 92 7.65 7.93 18.80
N GLN A 93 8.23 7.33 17.76
CA GLN A 93 7.60 6.20 17.06
C GLN A 93 7.50 4.97 17.96
N ARG A 94 8.49 4.71 18.82
CA ARG A 94 8.44 3.66 19.83
C ARG A 94 7.26 3.86 20.78
N GLN A 95 7.05 5.08 21.27
CA GLN A 95 5.91 5.38 22.14
C GLN A 95 4.57 5.11 21.43
N ARG A 96 4.45 5.54 20.16
CA ARG A 96 3.27 5.26 19.35
C ARG A 96 3.06 3.77 19.10
N ALA A 97 4.12 3.01 18.85
CA ALA A 97 4.08 1.56 18.69
C ALA A 97 3.53 0.87 19.95
N ILE A 98 3.96 1.31 21.13
CA ILE A 98 3.46 0.79 22.42
C ILE A 98 1.97 1.11 22.61
N GLU A 99 1.52 2.30 22.24
CA GLU A 99 0.11 2.69 22.31
C GLU A 99 -0.75 1.84 21.36
N LEU A 100 -0.31 1.64 20.13
CA LEU A 100 -0.97 0.76 19.16
C LEU A 100 -1.02 -0.68 19.66
N PHE A 101 0.08 -1.18 20.22
CA PHE A 101 0.13 -2.51 20.82
C PHE A 101 -0.89 -2.65 21.96
N LYS A 102 -0.97 -1.67 22.86
CA LYS A 102 -1.97 -1.68 23.95
C LYS A 102 -3.40 -1.66 23.40
N ARG A 103 -3.68 -0.83 22.39
CA ARG A 103 -4.99 -0.77 21.73
C ARG A 103 -5.37 -2.09 21.06
N GLY A 104 -4.42 -2.75 20.42
CA GLY A 104 -4.63 -4.07 19.81
C GLY A 104 -4.93 -5.16 20.83
N ALA A 105 -4.38 -5.03 22.03
CA ALA A 105 -4.64 -5.93 23.15
C ALA A 105 -5.96 -5.64 23.89
N GLU A 106 -6.75 -4.65 23.49
CA GLU A 106 -8.05 -4.40 24.09
C GLU A 106 -9.06 -5.49 23.71
N PRO A 107 -9.94 -5.95 24.62
CA PRO A 107 -10.95 -6.96 24.31
C PRO A 107 -11.95 -6.53 23.23
N THR A 108 -12.12 -5.22 23.04
CA THR A 108 -13.01 -4.61 22.04
C THR A 108 -12.35 -4.43 20.67
N PHE A 109 -11.09 -4.86 20.50
CA PHE A 109 -10.38 -4.71 19.24
C PHE A 109 -10.95 -5.63 18.16
N ASP A 110 -11.39 -5.05 17.04
CA ASP A 110 -11.87 -5.78 15.86
C ASP A 110 -10.71 -6.06 14.90
N VAL A 111 -10.17 -7.28 14.98
CA VAL A 111 -9.08 -7.73 14.11
C VAL A 111 -9.52 -7.83 12.64
N ALA A 112 -10.78 -8.17 12.37
CA ALA A 112 -11.29 -8.33 11.02
C ALA A 112 -11.38 -6.97 10.31
N ALA A 113 -11.88 -5.95 11.01
CA ALA A 113 -11.87 -4.57 10.52
C ALA A 113 -10.45 -4.05 10.26
N CYS A 114 -9.51 -4.30 11.18
CA CYS A 114 -8.12 -3.89 11.02
C CYS A 114 -7.46 -4.52 9.77
N VAL A 115 -7.64 -5.82 9.57
CA VAL A 115 -7.12 -6.53 8.39
C VAL A 115 -7.79 -6.03 7.10
N ALA A 116 -9.10 -5.78 7.12
CA ALA A 116 -9.82 -5.23 5.96
C ALA A 116 -9.31 -3.83 5.56
N GLU A 117 -9.06 -2.96 6.54
CA GLU A 117 -8.46 -1.63 6.30
C GLU A 117 -7.06 -1.74 5.71
N PHE A 118 -6.21 -2.61 6.26
CA PHE A 118 -4.87 -2.84 5.73
C PHE A 118 -4.91 -3.37 4.29
N GLN A 119 -5.79 -4.34 4.01
CA GLN A 119 -6.01 -4.86 2.67
C GLN A 119 -6.56 -3.80 1.71
N ALA A 120 -7.37 -2.84 2.16
CA ALA A 120 -7.83 -1.75 1.31
C ALA A 120 -6.68 -0.80 0.89
N VAL A 121 -5.65 -0.66 1.74
CA VAL A 121 -4.49 0.18 1.47
C VAL A 121 -3.44 -0.55 0.63
N CYS A 122 -3.18 -1.83 0.90
CA CYS A 122 -2.20 -2.65 0.17
C CYS A 122 -2.78 -3.30 -1.10
N GLY A 123 -4.07 -3.60 -1.10
CA GLY A 123 -4.78 -4.41 -2.10
C GLY A 123 -5.36 -3.60 -3.25
N ARG A 124 -4.50 -2.89 -3.99
CA ARG A 124 -4.79 -2.47 -5.37
C ARG A 124 -3.96 -3.25 -6.41
N GLN A 125 -3.42 -4.41 -6.03
CA GLN A 125 -2.99 -5.45 -6.97
C GLN A 125 -4.13 -6.44 -7.25
N MET A 126 -5.18 -5.95 -7.91
CA MET A 126 -6.31 -6.75 -8.42
C MET A 126 -5.92 -7.69 -9.60
N ALA A 127 -4.63 -7.82 -9.91
CA ALA A 127 -4.15 -8.60 -11.06
C ALA A 127 -4.19 -10.12 -10.84
N LEU A 128 -4.39 -10.60 -9.61
CA LEU A 128 -4.42 -12.05 -9.31
C LEU A 128 -5.84 -12.60 -9.07
N ARG A 129 -6.86 -11.73 -9.03
CA ARG A 129 -8.26 -12.15 -8.86
C ARG A 129 -8.94 -12.59 -10.17
N GLN A 130 -8.32 -12.33 -11.32
CA GLN A 130 -8.87 -12.68 -12.63
C GLN A 130 -8.37 -14.02 -13.19
N THR A 131 -7.47 -14.71 -12.50
CA THR A 131 -6.95 -16.03 -12.91
C THR A 131 -7.72 -17.20 -12.30
N LEU A 132 -8.75 -16.93 -11.49
CA LEU A 132 -9.58 -17.92 -10.80
C LEU A 132 -11.08 -17.76 -11.14
N LEU A 133 -11.38 -17.29 -12.35
CA LEU A 133 -12.65 -17.48 -13.05
C LEU A 133 -12.34 -18.00 -14.45
#